data_AF-A0A8H7NPF1-F1
#
_entry.id   AF-A0A8H7NPF1-F1
#
_cell.length_a   1.000
_cell.length_b   1.000
_cell.length_c   1.000
_cell.angle_alpha   90.00
_cell.angle_beta   90.00
_cell.angle_gamma   90.00
#
_symmetry.space_group_name_H-M   'P 1'
#
loop_
_entity.id
_entity.type
_entity.pdbx_description
1 polymer ?
#
loop_
_entity_poly.entity_id
_entity_poly.type
_entity_poly.pdbx_seq_one_letter_code
_entity_poly.pdbx_strand_id
1 'polypeptide(L)'
;MGPQGSLPGHLSLHVVQLSSPEAPGANYEATSKDKSAMFLTSRDRGWILTYDKFPEPTTERHTYTEKDVEAFAANIAEFPVNEALKVKDVFAKRQTWGMSDLGEGVLKQWYWKRIVLAGDSCHKYTPNAGLGLNNGIQDIVVLSNELHKAVRAQSTENISTEALEQIFKAYQEARREPAIQDCNQSAMVTRVQTWASWFHYLLSRFIFARNFVGWLMRRYVVSPAIRQASVFDFIPAKDLPAGTVSWVHPVPNLKSG
;
A
#
# COMPACT_ATOMS: atom_id res chain seq x y z
N MET A 1 16.22 -14.03 23.47
CA MET A 1 15.73 -14.81 22.31
C MET A 1 14.23 -14.96 22.48
N GLY A 2 13.42 -14.24 21.69
CA GLY A 2 11.96 -14.31 21.75
C GLY A 2 11.41 -14.70 20.37
N PRO A 3 10.32 -15.49 20.30
CA PRO A 3 9.69 -15.82 19.05
C PRO A 3 8.92 -14.57 18.57
N GLN A 4 9.31 -13.97 17.45
CA GLN A 4 8.56 -12.84 16.87
C GLN A 4 8.24 -13.13 15.41
N GLY A 5 7.32 -14.08 15.25
CA GLY A 5 6.58 -14.32 14.02
C GLY A 5 5.16 -13.80 14.19
N SER A 6 4.97 -12.49 14.22
CA SER A 6 3.72 -11.75 13.96
C SER A 6 3.95 -10.28 14.33
N LEU A 7 3.56 -9.38 13.44
CA LEU A 7 3.59 -7.94 13.65
C LEU A 7 2.24 -7.53 14.24
N PRO A 8 2.19 -6.65 15.26
CA PRO A 8 0.94 -6.34 15.91
C PRO A 8 -0.04 -5.63 14.96
N GLY A 9 -1.29 -6.06 14.98
CA GLY A 9 -2.43 -5.35 14.42
C GLY A 9 -2.73 -4.10 15.22
N HIS A 10 -2.91 -2.98 14.53
CA HIS A 10 -3.23 -1.68 15.16
C HIS A 10 -4.60 -1.14 14.76
N LEU A 11 -5.16 -1.65 13.67
CA LEU A 11 -6.44 -1.25 13.12
C LEU A 11 -7.20 -2.48 12.61
N SER A 12 -8.53 -2.42 12.62
CA SER A 12 -9.35 -3.23 11.72
C SER A 12 -9.61 -2.44 10.44
N LEU A 13 -9.46 -3.09 9.28
CA LEU A 13 -9.91 -2.58 7.99
C LEU A 13 -11.23 -3.24 7.67
N HIS A 14 -12.23 -2.43 7.35
CA HIS A 14 -13.47 -2.90 6.78
C HIS A 14 -13.64 -2.32 5.37
N VAL A 15 -13.84 -3.21 4.40
CA VAL A 15 -14.02 -2.88 2.98
C VAL A 15 -15.43 -3.23 2.57
N VAL A 16 -16.14 -2.28 1.98
CA VAL A 16 -17.43 -2.54 1.33
C VAL A 16 -17.37 -2.11 -0.11
N GLN A 17 -17.76 -3.01 -1.00
CA GLN A 17 -17.94 -2.73 -2.40
C GLN A 17 -19.41 -2.47 -2.71
N LEU A 18 -19.70 -1.49 -3.56
CA LEU A 18 -21.04 -1.17 -4.04
C LEU A 18 -21.01 -0.72 -5.50
N SER A 19 -22.17 -0.62 -6.14
CA SER A 19 -22.30 0.11 -7.41
C SER A 19 -21.94 1.58 -7.21
N SER A 20 -21.11 2.16 -8.09
CA SER A 20 -20.63 3.54 -7.91
C SER A 20 -21.80 4.54 -7.85
N PRO A 21 -21.99 5.27 -6.73
CA PRO A 21 -22.99 6.33 -6.65
C PRO A 21 -22.46 7.68 -7.18
N GLU A 22 -21.15 7.78 -7.43
CA GLU A 22 -20.45 9.00 -7.82
C GLU A 22 -19.75 8.87 -9.18
N ALA A 23 -19.25 9.99 -9.69
CA ALA A 23 -18.47 10.04 -10.92
C ALA A 23 -17.20 9.16 -10.82
N PRO A 24 -16.80 8.45 -11.90
CA PRO A 24 -15.62 7.61 -11.87
C PRO A 24 -14.34 8.39 -11.50
N GLY A 25 -13.56 7.84 -10.58
CA GLY A 25 -12.30 8.45 -10.12
C GLY A 25 -12.46 9.41 -8.94
N ALA A 26 -13.66 9.56 -8.37
CA ALA A 26 -13.82 10.32 -7.13
C ALA A 26 -13.13 9.61 -5.95
N ASN A 27 -12.44 10.41 -5.13
CA ASN A 27 -11.75 9.98 -3.92
C ASN A 27 -12.09 10.95 -2.79
N TYR A 28 -12.67 10.43 -1.70
CA TYR A 28 -13.01 11.19 -0.50
C TYR A 28 -12.34 10.57 0.72
N GLU A 29 -11.91 11.43 1.64
CA GLU A 29 -11.34 11.02 2.91
C GLU A 29 -12.08 11.72 4.05
N ALA A 30 -12.51 10.94 5.04
CA ALA A 30 -13.05 11.43 6.29
C ALA A 30 -12.11 11.05 7.44
N THR A 31 -11.74 12.03 8.26
CA THR A 31 -10.79 11.89 9.36
C THR A 31 -11.45 12.24 10.68
N SER A 32 -11.15 11.47 11.73
CA SER A 32 -11.65 11.71 13.08
C SER A 32 -10.71 11.09 14.11
N LYS A 33 -11.04 11.25 15.39
CA LYS A 33 -10.28 10.65 16.49
C LYS A 33 -10.36 9.12 16.42
N ASP A 34 -9.19 8.52 16.24
CA ASP A 34 -8.90 7.08 16.14
C ASP A 34 -9.68 6.33 15.04
N LYS A 35 -10.30 7.08 14.10
CA LYS A 35 -11.08 6.55 12.99
C LYS A 35 -10.81 7.32 11.71
N SER A 36 -10.83 6.63 10.59
CA SER A 36 -10.84 7.26 9.26
C SER A 36 -11.64 6.43 8.27
N ALA A 37 -12.12 7.08 7.21
CA ALA A 37 -12.73 6.41 6.07
C ALA A 37 -12.14 6.97 4.78
N MET A 38 -11.96 6.10 3.80
CA MET A 38 -11.59 6.44 2.43
C MET A 38 -12.65 5.87 1.50
N PHE A 39 -13.14 6.69 0.58
CA PHE A 39 -14.12 6.29 -0.41
C PHE A 39 -13.59 6.50 -1.81
N LEU A 40 -13.46 5.42 -2.55
CA LEU A 40 -12.89 5.37 -3.88
C LEU A 40 -13.94 4.89 -4.86
N THR A 41 -14.03 5.53 -6.02
CA THR A 41 -14.96 5.12 -7.08
C THR A 41 -14.27 4.86 -8.40
N SER A 42 -14.76 3.84 -9.09
CA SER A 42 -14.43 3.47 -10.46
C SER A 42 -15.70 3.58 -11.31
N ARG A 43 -15.64 3.12 -12.56
CA ARG A 43 -16.76 3.22 -13.52
C ARG A 43 -18.04 2.59 -12.99
N ASP A 44 -17.93 1.38 -12.46
CA ASP A 44 -19.10 0.58 -12.07
C ASP A 44 -19.13 0.29 -10.57
N ARG A 45 -18.05 0.59 -9.84
CA ARG A 45 -17.85 0.15 -8.45
C ARG A 45 -17.34 1.28 -7.56
N GLY A 46 -17.80 1.32 -6.32
CA GLY A 46 -17.21 2.08 -5.23
C GLY A 46 -16.63 1.14 -4.17
N TRP A 47 -15.65 1.63 -3.42
CA TRP A 47 -15.08 0.98 -2.24
C TRP A 47 -15.01 1.99 -1.10
N ILE A 48 -15.58 1.64 0.04
CA ILE A 48 -15.31 2.33 1.29
C ILE A 48 -14.35 1.48 2.13
N LEU A 49 -13.26 2.09 2.58
CA LEU A 49 -12.28 1.52 3.49
C LEU A 49 -12.38 2.29 4.80
N THR A 50 -12.84 1.64 5.85
CA THR A 50 -12.96 2.24 7.18
C THR A 50 -11.99 1.60 8.15
N TYR A 51 -11.39 2.42 8.99
CA TYR A 51 -10.33 2.04 9.91
C TYR A 51 -10.75 2.33 11.34
N ASP A 52 -10.58 1.35 12.21
CA ASP A 52 -10.80 1.52 13.65
C ASP A 52 -9.66 0.94 14.46
N LYS A 53 -9.15 1.74 15.40
CA LYS A 53 -7.97 1.41 16.17
C LYS A 53 -8.28 0.42 17.28
N PHE A 54 -7.44 -0.59 17.43
CA PHE A 54 -7.50 -1.46 18.59
C PHE A 54 -7.14 -0.70 19.88
N PRO A 55 -7.70 -1.08 21.03
CA PRO A 55 -7.30 -0.53 22.33
C PRO A 55 -5.80 -0.69 22.57
N GLU A 56 -5.28 -1.89 22.27
CA GLU A 56 -3.87 -2.24 22.38
C GLU A 56 -3.38 -2.96 21.12
N PRO A 57 -2.10 -2.81 20.73
CA PRO A 57 -1.48 -3.60 19.68
C PRO A 57 -1.57 -5.11 19.98
N THR A 58 -1.97 -5.93 19.00
CA THR A 58 -2.13 -7.38 19.20
C THR A 58 -1.51 -8.21 18.09
N THR A 59 -0.84 -9.29 18.44
CA THR A 59 -0.36 -10.29 17.46
C THR A 59 -1.34 -11.43 17.23
N GLU A 60 -2.48 -11.40 17.93
CA GLU A 60 -3.54 -12.39 17.76
C GLU A 60 -4.17 -12.24 16.38
N ARG A 61 -4.57 -13.37 15.80
CA ARG A 61 -5.26 -13.40 14.51
C ARG A 61 -6.75 -13.52 14.77
N HIS A 62 -7.50 -12.52 14.34
CA HIS A 62 -8.95 -12.58 14.39
C HIS A 62 -9.52 -13.09 13.06
N THR A 63 -10.65 -13.75 13.17
CA THR A 63 -11.52 -14.08 12.04
C THR A 63 -12.84 -13.38 12.26
N TYR A 64 -13.32 -12.68 11.24
CA TYR A 64 -14.53 -11.88 11.33
C TYR A 64 -15.69 -12.57 10.62
N THR A 65 -16.83 -12.60 11.29
CA THR A 65 -18.11 -13.05 10.74
C THR A 65 -18.88 -11.88 10.17
N GLU A 66 -19.96 -12.15 9.43
CA GLU A 66 -20.86 -11.09 8.96
C GLU A 66 -21.47 -10.29 10.12
N LYS A 67 -21.73 -10.95 11.26
CA LYS A 67 -22.26 -10.26 12.45
C LYS A 67 -21.27 -9.24 13.01
N ASP A 68 -19.98 -9.55 13.00
CA ASP A 68 -18.94 -8.62 13.45
C ASP A 68 -18.88 -7.39 12.53
N VAL A 69 -19.05 -7.62 11.23
CA VAL A 69 -19.11 -6.58 10.21
C VAL A 69 -20.35 -5.69 10.35
N GLU A 70 -21.52 -6.29 10.58
CA GLU A 70 -22.77 -5.53 10.81
C GLU A 70 -22.69 -4.71 12.10
N ALA A 71 -22.16 -5.29 13.18
CA ALA A 71 -21.95 -4.57 14.44
C ALA A 71 -20.99 -3.40 14.27
N PHE A 72 -19.89 -3.61 13.53
CA PHE A 72 -18.95 -2.56 13.20
C PHE A 72 -19.59 -1.45 12.35
N ALA A 73 -20.28 -1.81 11.27
CA ALA A 73 -20.96 -0.86 10.40
C ALA A 73 -22.02 -0.05 11.14
N ALA A 74 -22.76 -0.66 12.08
CA ALA A 74 -23.70 0.04 12.95
C ALA A 74 -23.00 1.06 13.86
N ASN A 75 -21.84 0.72 14.43
CA ASN A 75 -21.06 1.61 15.29
C ASN A 75 -20.57 2.87 14.55
N ILE A 76 -20.27 2.74 13.25
CA ILE A 76 -19.82 3.86 12.41
C ILE A 76 -20.88 4.37 11.44
N ALA A 77 -22.15 4.01 11.63
CA ALA A 77 -23.24 4.26 10.68
C ALA A 77 -23.36 5.74 10.26
N GLU A 78 -23.18 6.66 11.22
CA GLU A 78 -23.29 8.09 11.00
C GLU A 78 -21.98 8.76 10.55
N PHE A 79 -20.89 8.00 10.43
CA PHE A 79 -19.61 8.52 9.98
C PHE A 79 -19.70 9.00 8.52
N PRO A 80 -19.21 10.21 8.20
CA PRO A 80 -19.31 10.73 6.84
C PRO A 80 -18.38 9.97 5.89
N VAL A 81 -18.87 9.74 4.68
CA VAL A 81 -18.11 9.18 3.56
C VAL A 81 -17.68 10.32 2.63
N ASN A 82 -18.64 11.20 2.33
CA ASN A 82 -18.43 12.50 1.70
C ASN A 82 -19.45 13.50 2.28
N GLU A 83 -19.63 14.65 1.63
CA GLU A 83 -20.56 15.69 2.09
C GLU A 83 -22.05 15.26 2.06
N ALA A 84 -22.40 14.23 1.28
CA ALA A 84 -23.77 13.80 1.04
C ALA A 84 -24.10 12.41 1.65
N LEU A 85 -23.11 11.53 1.77
CA LEU A 85 -23.27 10.12 2.12
C LEU A 85 -22.60 9.80 3.47
N LYS A 86 -23.23 8.91 4.22
CA LYS A 86 -22.68 8.31 5.44
C LYS A 86 -22.45 6.81 5.23
N VAL A 87 -21.74 6.18 6.17
CA VAL A 87 -21.43 4.74 6.08
C VAL A 87 -22.69 3.90 5.96
N LYS A 88 -23.76 4.21 6.70
CA LYS A 88 -25.03 3.47 6.60
C LYS A 88 -25.63 3.46 5.19
N ASP A 89 -25.49 4.56 4.45
CA ASP A 89 -26.06 4.73 3.11
C ASP A 89 -25.31 3.87 2.09
N VAL A 90 -24.00 3.74 2.29
CA VAL A 90 -23.10 2.92 1.47
C VAL A 90 -23.23 1.44 1.84
N PHE A 91 -23.24 1.12 3.13
CA PHE A 91 -23.31 -0.24 3.66
C PHE A 91 -24.63 -0.95 3.29
N ALA A 92 -25.74 -0.21 3.26
CA ALA A 92 -27.04 -0.74 2.81
C ALA A 92 -27.03 -1.21 1.34
N LYS A 93 -26.09 -0.71 0.52
CA LYS A 93 -25.94 -1.06 -0.90
C LYS A 93 -24.75 -1.97 -1.17
N ARG A 94 -24.18 -2.58 -0.12
CA ARG A 94 -23.01 -3.45 -0.25
C ARG A 94 -23.32 -4.66 -1.14
N GLN A 95 -22.38 -4.96 -2.03
CA GLN A 95 -22.35 -6.20 -2.82
C GLN A 95 -21.44 -7.23 -2.15
N THR A 96 -20.29 -6.78 -1.65
CA THR A 96 -19.31 -7.59 -0.93
C THR A 96 -18.79 -6.83 0.27
N TRP A 97 -18.29 -7.58 1.24
CA TRP A 97 -17.64 -7.05 2.43
C TRP A 97 -16.36 -7.82 2.73
N GLY A 98 -15.46 -7.18 3.47
CA GLY A 98 -14.28 -7.82 4.04
C GLY A 98 -13.85 -7.10 5.30
N MET A 99 -13.42 -7.87 6.30
CA MET A 99 -12.85 -7.31 7.54
C MET A 99 -11.58 -8.07 7.92
N SER A 100 -10.53 -7.34 8.29
CA SER A 100 -9.24 -7.94 8.66
C SER A 100 -8.45 -7.07 9.62
N ASP A 101 -7.63 -7.72 10.45
CA ASP A 101 -6.57 -7.06 11.22
C ASP A 101 -5.51 -6.48 10.27
N LEU A 102 -5.20 -5.20 10.45
CA LEU A 102 -4.09 -4.54 9.78
C LEU A 102 -2.83 -4.63 10.63
N GLY A 103 -2.03 -5.66 10.37
CA GLY A 103 -0.63 -5.71 10.79
C GLY A 103 0.27 -4.85 9.89
N GLU A 104 1.26 -4.19 10.48
CA GLU A 104 2.26 -3.39 9.76
C GLU A 104 3.69 -3.87 10.06
N GLY A 105 4.56 -3.91 9.06
CA GLY A 105 5.99 -4.15 9.24
C GLY A 105 6.68 -4.89 8.11
N VAL A 106 8.00 -5.06 8.26
CA VAL A 106 8.90 -5.59 7.23
C VAL A 106 9.73 -6.74 7.80
N LEU A 107 9.71 -7.90 7.12
CA LEU A 107 10.49 -9.07 7.54
C LEU A 107 12.00 -8.82 7.42
N LYS A 108 12.77 -9.52 8.24
CA LYS A 108 14.24 -9.49 8.21
C LYS A 108 14.83 -10.32 7.08
N GLN A 109 14.16 -11.43 6.74
CA GLN A 109 14.60 -12.40 5.74
C GLN A 109 13.47 -12.61 4.73
N TRP A 110 13.76 -12.42 3.44
CA TRP A 110 12.79 -12.50 2.35
C TRP A 110 12.98 -13.74 1.48
N TYR A 111 13.98 -14.56 1.75
CA TYR A 111 14.27 -15.74 0.96
C TYR A 111 14.92 -16.85 1.78
N TRP A 112 14.82 -18.08 1.28
CA TRP A 112 15.49 -19.24 1.84
C TRP A 112 15.67 -20.28 0.74
N LYS A 113 16.92 -20.67 0.44
CA LYS A 113 17.23 -21.60 -0.65
C LYS A 113 16.58 -21.13 -1.96
N ARG A 114 15.56 -21.86 -2.42
CA ARG A 114 14.88 -21.63 -3.70
C ARG A 114 13.52 -20.94 -3.53
N ILE A 115 13.23 -20.40 -2.34
CA ILE A 115 11.99 -19.70 -2.00
C ILE A 115 12.31 -18.22 -1.81
N VAL A 116 11.49 -17.34 -2.38
CA VAL A 116 11.58 -15.89 -2.24
C VAL A 116 10.19 -15.29 -2.00
N LEU A 117 10.13 -14.22 -1.22
CA LEU A 117 8.93 -13.48 -0.83
C LEU A 117 8.91 -12.10 -1.50
N ALA A 118 7.72 -11.64 -1.88
CA ALA A 118 7.49 -10.33 -2.48
C ALA A 118 6.12 -9.76 -2.05
N GLY A 119 5.99 -8.44 -2.08
CA GLY A 119 4.79 -7.72 -1.64
C GLY A 119 4.41 -8.01 -0.18
N ASP A 120 3.11 -8.09 0.08
CA ASP A 120 2.52 -8.32 1.42
C ASP A 120 3.04 -9.56 2.17
N SER A 121 3.71 -10.49 1.49
CA SER A 121 4.34 -11.66 2.12
C SER A 121 5.65 -11.33 2.87
N CYS A 122 6.34 -10.23 2.53
CA CYS A 122 7.58 -9.81 3.20
C CYS A 122 7.54 -8.39 3.78
N HIS A 123 6.63 -7.54 3.33
CA HIS A 123 6.36 -6.24 3.93
C HIS A 123 4.89 -5.89 3.82
N LYS A 124 4.28 -5.41 4.90
CA LYS A 124 2.87 -5.05 4.94
C LYS A 124 2.72 -3.67 5.52
N TYR A 125 1.91 -2.83 4.88
CA TYR A 125 1.70 -1.44 5.29
C TYR A 125 0.25 -1.18 5.64
N THR A 126 0.02 -0.13 6.41
CA THR A 126 -1.32 0.44 6.50
C THR A 126 -1.71 1.06 5.15
N PRO A 127 -2.94 0.80 4.66
CA PRO A 127 -3.32 1.11 3.26
C PRO A 127 -3.57 2.60 2.99
N ASN A 128 -3.64 3.42 4.03
CA ASN A 128 -3.92 4.86 3.97
C ASN A 128 -3.03 5.65 3.00
N ALA A 129 -1.77 5.24 2.82
CA ALA A 129 -0.84 5.88 1.88
C ALA A 129 -0.86 5.27 0.46
N GLY A 130 -1.59 4.16 0.24
CA GLY A 130 -1.66 3.47 -1.05
C GLY A 130 -0.33 2.84 -1.51
N LEU A 131 0.62 2.61 -0.61
CA LEU A 131 1.99 2.20 -0.97
C LEU A 131 2.18 0.68 -1.10
N GLY A 132 1.27 -0.15 -0.57
CA GLY A 132 1.42 -1.62 -0.55
C GLY A 132 1.55 -2.23 -1.96
N LEU A 133 0.53 -2.03 -2.80
CA LEU A 133 0.53 -2.52 -4.19
C LEU A 133 1.72 -1.98 -4.99
N ASN A 134 2.00 -0.68 -4.87
CA ASN A 134 3.09 -0.04 -5.59
C ASN A 134 4.45 -0.65 -5.21
N ASN A 135 4.69 -0.91 -3.92
CA ASN A 135 5.91 -1.59 -3.48
C ASN A 135 5.97 -3.05 -3.94
N GLY A 136 4.85 -3.77 -3.89
CA GLY A 136 4.80 -5.14 -4.42
C GLY A 136 5.16 -5.20 -5.90
N ILE A 137 4.69 -4.25 -6.71
CA ILE A 137 5.08 -4.15 -8.13
C ILE A 137 6.58 -3.89 -8.26
N GLN A 138 7.14 -2.97 -7.47
CA GLN A 138 8.57 -2.67 -7.47
C GLN A 138 9.43 -3.88 -7.11
N ASP A 139 8.96 -4.71 -6.18
CA ASP A 139 9.64 -5.96 -5.84
C ASP A 139 9.71 -6.91 -7.02
N ILE A 140 8.58 -7.10 -7.72
CA ILE A 140 8.51 -7.97 -8.89
C ILE A 140 9.44 -7.46 -9.99
N VAL A 141 9.50 -6.15 -10.21
CA VAL A 141 10.42 -5.55 -11.19
C VAL A 141 11.87 -5.86 -10.85
N VAL A 142 12.31 -5.57 -9.62
CA VAL A 142 13.71 -5.79 -9.22
C VAL A 142 14.06 -7.28 -9.23
N LEU A 143 13.20 -8.13 -8.66
CA LEU A 143 13.40 -9.58 -8.65
C LEU A 143 13.48 -10.15 -10.07
N SER A 144 12.60 -9.71 -10.98
CA SER A 144 12.59 -10.20 -12.36
C SER A 144 13.83 -9.75 -13.14
N ASN A 145 14.31 -8.53 -12.92
CA ASN A 145 15.55 -8.06 -13.55
C ASN A 145 16.74 -8.93 -13.13
N GLU A 146 16.87 -9.25 -11.85
CA GLU A 146 17.96 -10.12 -11.36
C GLU A 146 17.83 -11.55 -11.88
N LEU A 147 16.63 -12.13 -11.88
CA LEU A 147 16.38 -13.46 -12.46
C LEU A 147 16.65 -13.49 -13.96
N HIS A 148 16.23 -12.48 -14.70
CA HIS A 148 16.44 -12.38 -16.14
C HIS A 148 17.94 -12.33 -16.48
N LYS A 149 18.74 -11.56 -15.75
CA LYS A 149 20.21 -11.54 -15.89
C LYS A 149 20.81 -12.93 -15.71
N ALA A 150 20.40 -13.65 -14.67
CA ALA A 150 20.89 -15.00 -14.40
C ALA A 150 20.52 -16.01 -15.49
N VAL A 151 19.27 -15.99 -15.95
CA VAL A 151 18.80 -16.85 -17.05
C VAL A 151 19.52 -16.54 -18.36
N ARG A 152 19.82 -15.26 -18.65
CA ARG A 152 20.58 -14.88 -19.85
C ARG A 152 22.05 -15.27 -19.80
N ALA A 153 22.64 -15.30 -18.61
CA ALA A 153 24.03 -15.69 -18.42
C ALA A 153 24.26 -17.21 -18.52
N GLN A 154 23.22 -18.03 -18.30
CA GLN A 154 23.28 -19.49 -18.39
C GLN A 154 22.55 -19.99 -19.63
N SER A 155 23.28 -20.50 -20.62
CA SER A 155 22.67 -20.93 -21.89
C SER A 155 21.96 -22.30 -21.82
N THR A 156 22.31 -23.17 -20.87
CA THR A 156 21.88 -24.59 -20.92
C THR A 156 21.80 -25.33 -19.57
N GLU A 157 22.22 -24.74 -18.44
CA GLU A 157 22.25 -25.42 -17.14
C GLU A 157 21.20 -24.89 -16.15
N ASN A 158 20.81 -25.73 -15.19
CA ASN A 158 19.92 -25.33 -14.11
C ASN A 158 20.67 -24.38 -13.15
N ILE A 159 20.06 -23.25 -12.82
CA ILE A 159 20.59 -22.31 -11.82
C ILE A 159 20.71 -23.04 -10.46
N SER A 160 21.90 -23.04 -9.88
CA SER A 160 22.16 -23.66 -8.57
C SER A 160 21.41 -22.94 -7.44
N THR A 161 21.26 -23.62 -6.30
CA THR A 161 20.60 -23.02 -5.13
C THR A 161 21.40 -21.82 -4.62
N GLU A 162 22.72 -21.93 -4.62
CA GLU A 162 23.63 -20.88 -4.15
C GLU A 162 23.54 -19.64 -5.05
N ALA A 163 23.43 -19.84 -6.38
CA ALA A 163 23.24 -18.74 -7.31
C ALA A 163 21.88 -18.04 -7.11
N LEU A 164 20.80 -18.82 -6.87
CA LEU A 164 19.49 -18.26 -6.52
C LEU A 164 19.53 -17.45 -5.22
N GLU A 165 20.24 -17.93 -4.19
CA GLU A 165 20.37 -17.21 -2.94
C GLU A 165 21.12 -15.88 -3.11
N GLN A 166 22.12 -15.80 -3.99
CA GLN A 166 22.77 -14.52 -4.32
C GLN A 166 21.84 -13.56 -5.06
N ILE A 167 21.03 -14.06 -6.01
CA ILE A 167 20.01 -13.27 -6.71
C ILE A 167 18.98 -12.70 -5.72
N PHE A 168 18.46 -13.55 -4.83
CA PHE A 168 17.48 -13.13 -3.84
C PHE A 168 18.06 -12.18 -2.79
N LYS A 169 19.34 -12.35 -2.44
CA LYS A 169 20.09 -11.41 -1.59
C LYS A 169 20.16 -10.03 -2.23
N ALA A 170 20.54 -9.95 -3.51
CA ALA A 170 20.63 -8.68 -4.23
C ALA A 170 19.25 -7.98 -4.31
N TYR A 171 18.19 -8.73 -4.58
CA TYR A 171 16.81 -8.23 -4.54
C TYR A 171 16.45 -7.66 -3.15
N GLN A 172 16.69 -8.41 -2.07
CA GLN A 172 16.40 -7.96 -0.71
C GLN A 172 17.21 -6.70 -0.35
N GLU A 173 18.50 -6.66 -0.69
CA GLU A 173 19.37 -5.50 -0.42
C GLU A 173 18.89 -4.24 -1.15
N ALA A 174 18.39 -4.37 -2.37
CA ALA A 174 17.85 -3.25 -3.14
C ALA A 174 16.50 -2.75 -2.62
N ARG A 175 15.66 -3.63 -2.04
CA ARG A 175 14.25 -3.33 -1.75
C ARG A 175 13.92 -3.13 -0.27
N ARG A 176 14.68 -3.73 0.64
CA ARG A 176 14.30 -3.77 2.06
C ARG A 176 14.34 -2.41 2.75
N GLU A 177 15.34 -1.57 2.46
CA GLU A 177 15.42 -0.23 3.06
C GLU A 177 14.32 0.70 2.54
N PRO A 178 14.06 0.82 1.21
CA PRO A 178 12.88 1.52 0.71
C PRO A 178 11.56 1.02 1.32
N ALA A 179 11.39 -0.30 1.46
CA ALA A 179 10.20 -0.89 2.08
C ALA A 179 10.02 -0.46 3.55
N ILE A 180 11.10 -0.35 4.33
CA ILE A 180 11.05 0.14 5.71
C ILE A 180 10.63 1.62 5.74
N GLN A 181 11.17 2.44 4.85
CA GLN A 181 10.83 3.86 4.75
C GLN A 181 9.35 4.05 4.39
N ASP A 182 8.85 3.30 3.41
CA ASP A 182 7.45 3.34 2.99
C ASP A 182 6.50 2.77 4.05
N CYS A 183 6.94 1.77 4.82
CA CYS A 183 6.21 1.28 5.99
C CYS A 183 6.03 2.39 7.03
N ASN A 184 7.12 3.07 7.39
CA ASN A 184 7.10 4.16 8.37
C ASN A 184 6.24 5.33 7.89
N GLN A 185 6.35 5.68 6.60
CA GLN A 185 5.54 6.72 5.99
C GLN A 185 4.06 6.37 6.02
N SER A 186 3.69 5.15 5.61
CA SER A 186 2.31 4.67 5.64
C SER A 186 1.72 4.75 7.05
N ALA A 187 2.49 4.29 8.03
CA ALA A 187 2.09 4.33 9.42
C ALA A 187 1.91 5.79 9.91
N MET A 188 2.77 6.73 9.49
CA MET A 188 2.61 8.16 9.81
C MET A 188 1.33 8.75 9.21
N VAL A 189 1.08 8.49 7.92
CA VAL A 189 -0.13 8.95 7.22
C VAL A 189 -1.38 8.46 7.94
N THR A 190 -1.41 7.18 8.31
CA THR A 190 -2.49 6.58 9.09
C THR A 190 -2.73 7.30 10.41
N ARG A 191 -1.67 7.60 11.17
CA ARG A 191 -1.79 8.33 12.45
C ARG A 191 -2.29 9.77 12.26
N VAL A 192 -1.91 10.43 11.15
CA VAL A 192 -2.41 11.75 10.77
C VAL A 192 -3.89 11.69 10.40
N GLN A 193 -4.32 10.71 9.61
CA GLN A 193 -5.71 10.56 9.19
C GLN A 193 -6.65 10.07 10.30
N THR A 194 -6.11 9.39 11.32
CA THR A 194 -6.88 8.93 12.49
C THR A 194 -6.71 9.84 13.71
N TRP A 195 -6.06 11.00 13.60
CA TRP A 195 -5.78 11.90 14.73
C TRP A 195 -5.29 11.16 15.98
N ALA A 196 -4.31 10.27 15.80
CA ALA A 196 -3.84 9.37 16.85
C ALA A 196 -3.40 10.11 18.12
N SER A 197 -2.95 11.37 17.98
CA SER A 197 -2.78 12.32 19.08
C SER A 197 -3.27 13.71 18.69
N TRP A 198 -3.36 14.62 19.67
CA TRP A 198 -3.73 16.03 19.42
C TRP A 198 -2.78 16.71 18.43
N PHE A 199 -1.49 16.32 18.40
CA PHE A 199 -0.52 16.84 17.45
C PHE A 199 -0.84 16.38 16.02
N HIS A 200 -1.23 15.11 15.85
CA HIS A 200 -1.69 14.60 14.55
C HIS A 200 -2.94 15.33 14.05
N TYR A 201 -3.87 15.65 14.96
CA TYR A 201 -5.02 16.52 14.64
C TYR A 201 -4.56 17.90 14.12
N LEU A 202 -3.62 18.54 14.81
CA LEU A 202 -3.09 19.85 14.39
C LEU A 202 -2.45 19.76 13.00
N LEU A 203 -1.59 18.75 12.77
CA LEU A 203 -0.95 18.51 11.48
C LEU A 203 -1.99 18.31 10.38
N SER A 204 -2.95 17.41 10.58
CA SER A 204 -4.02 17.10 9.63
C SER A 204 -4.82 18.35 9.26
N ARG A 205 -5.35 19.05 10.26
CA ARG A 205 -6.37 20.09 10.06
C ARG A 205 -5.82 21.44 9.63
N PHE A 206 -4.60 21.78 10.06
CA PHE A 206 -4.05 23.13 9.87
C PHE A 206 -2.83 23.19 8.97
N ILE A 207 -2.08 22.10 8.83
CA ILE A 207 -0.85 22.04 8.03
C ILE A 207 -1.10 21.32 6.72
N PHE A 208 -1.45 20.03 6.74
CA PHE A 208 -1.60 19.23 5.52
C PHE A 208 -2.82 19.61 4.67
N ALA A 209 -3.87 20.17 5.28
CA ALA A 209 -5.02 20.71 4.56
C ALA A 209 -4.71 21.97 3.72
N ARG A 210 -3.48 22.51 3.77
CA ARG A 210 -3.11 23.72 3.02
C ARG A 210 -2.58 23.36 1.63
N ASN A 211 -3.16 23.97 0.58
CA ASN A 211 -2.73 23.76 -0.80
C ASN A 211 -1.23 23.99 -1.03
N PHE A 212 -0.64 24.98 -0.37
CA PHE A 212 0.80 25.25 -0.44
C PHE A 212 1.65 24.10 0.11
N VAL A 213 1.25 23.51 1.25
CA VAL A 213 1.93 22.35 1.83
C VAL A 213 1.77 21.13 0.91
N GLY A 214 0.56 20.90 0.38
CA GLY A 214 0.34 19.86 -0.63
C GLY A 214 1.23 20.04 -1.86
N TRP A 215 1.41 21.27 -2.33
CA TRP A 215 2.33 21.58 -3.44
C TRP A 215 3.79 21.29 -3.07
N LEU A 216 4.26 21.69 -1.89
CA LEU A 216 5.60 21.37 -1.40
C LEU A 216 5.83 19.86 -1.33
N MET A 217 4.91 19.12 -0.73
CA MET A 217 4.98 17.66 -0.63
C MET A 217 5.04 16.99 -2.00
N ARG A 218 4.19 17.42 -2.95
CA ARG A 218 4.25 16.91 -4.33
C ARG A 218 5.59 17.19 -4.98
N ARG A 219 6.13 18.41 -4.84
CA ARG A 219 7.36 18.87 -5.48
C ARG A 219 8.62 18.20 -4.93
N TYR A 220 8.71 18.06 -3.60
CA TYR A 220 9.95 17.71 -2.91
C TYR A 220 9.96 16.33 -2.26
N VAL A 221 8.80 15.68 -2.11
CA VAL A 221 8.70 14.35 -1.50
C VAL A 221 8.16 13.34 -2.51
N VAL A 222 6.94 13.53 -3.01
CA VAL A 222 6.25 12.54 -3.85
C VAL A 222 6.93 12.40 -5.22
N SER A 223 7.16 13.50 -5.94
CA SER A 223 7.75 13.40 -7.29
C SER A 223 9.18 12.85 -7.27
N PRO A 224 10.07 13.28 -6.33
CA PRO A 224 11.39 12.68 -6.18
C PRO A 224 11.37 11.20 -5.78
N ALA A 225 10.38 10.75 -5.00
CA ALA A 225 10.23 9.33 -4.67
C ALA A 225 9.76 8.51 -5.89
N ILE A 226 8.68 8.96 -6.56
CA ILE A 226 8.11 8.25 -7.72
C ILE A 226 9.14 8.08 -8.83
N ARG A 227 9.93 9.11 -9.15
CA ARG A 227 10.90 9.04 -10.26
C ARG A 227 12.00 8.00 -10.08
N GLN A 228 12.19 7.48 -8.85
CA GLN A 228 13.15 6.40 -8.53
C GLN A 228 12.56 5.01 -8.77
N ALA A 229 11.30 4.89 -9.20
CA ALA A 229 10.70 3.62 -9.53
C ALA A 229 11.57 2.83 -10.51
N SER A 230 11.87 1.59 -10.14
CA SER A 230 12.50 0.60 -11.00
C SER A 230 11.58 0.24 -12.16
N VAL A 231 12.19 -0.05 -13.29
CA VAL A 231 11.54 -0.52 -14.52
C VAL A 231 12.16 -1.85 -14.94
N PHE A 232 11.44 -2.64 -15.74
CA PHE A 232 12.03 -3.83 -16.34
C PHE A 232 13.14 -3.41 -17.31
N ASP A 233 14.36 -3.93 -17.13
CA ASP A 233 15.51 -3.57 -17.97
C ASP A 233 15.56 -4.36 -19.30
N PHE A 234 14.64 -5.30 -19.47
CA PHE A 234 14.56 -6.20 -20.61
C PHE A 234 13.23 -6.12 -21.39
N ILE A 235 12.25 -5.35 -20.91
CA ILE A 235 10.97 -5.15 -21.61
C ILE A 235 10.96 -3.75 -22.20
N PRO A 236 11.11 -3.60 -23.52
CA PRO A 236 11.10 -2.29 -24.13
C PRO A 236 9.67 -1.76 -24.28
N ALA A 237 9.52 -0.44 -24.25
CA ALA A 237 8.24 0.23 -24.50
C ALA A 237 8.40 1.35 -25.54
N LYS A 238 7.29 1.71 -26.18
CA LYS A 238 7.16 2.90 -27.05
C LYS A 238 6.08 3.81 -26.49
N ASP A 239 6.13 5.08 -26.90
CA ASP A 239 5.07 6.06 -26.67
C ASP A 239 4.73 6.28 -25.18
N LEU A 240 5.75 6.22 -24.31
CA LEU A 240 5.57 6.54 -22.90
C LEU A 240 5.24 8.03 -22.75
N PRO A 241 4.23 8.39 -21.94
CA PRO A 241 3.83 9.78 -21.76
C PRO A 241 4.98 10.60 -21.16
N ALA A 242 5.27 11.75 -21.77
CA ALA A 242 6.25 12.67 -21.24
C ALA A 242 5.72 13.35 -19.97
N GLY A 243 6.44 13.19 -18.86
CA GLY A 243 6.15 13.86 -17.59
C GLY A 243 7.00 15.12 -17.39
N THR A 244 6.56 16.01 -16.50
CA THR A 244 7.34 17.19 -16.07
C THR A 244 8.55 16.84 -15.20
N VAL A 245 8.61 15.61 -14.68
CA VAL A 245 9.70 15.07 -13.89
C VAL A 245 10.27 13.86 -14.60
N SER A 246 11.54 13.92 -14.99
CA SER A 246 12.20 12.81 -15.70
C SER A 246 12.41 11.61 -14.78
N TRP A 247 12.15 10.40 -15.27
CA TRP A 247 12.48 9.16 -14.57
C TRP A 247 13.99 9.01 -14.39
N VAL A 248 14.42 8.44 -13.25
CA VAL A 248 15.83 8.10 -13.02
C VAL A 248 16.20 6.82 -13.75
N HIS A 249 15.28 5.86 -13.81
CA HIS A 249 15.42 4.61 -14.56
C HIS A 249 14.55 4.67 -15.82
N PRO A 250 15.10 5.03 -16.99
CA PRO A 250 14.34 5.07 -18.23
C PRO A 250 14.02 3.65 -18.71
N VAL A 251 12.81 3.46 -19.22
CA VAL A 251 12.40 2.19 -19.85
C VAL A 251 13.23 1.98 -21.13
N PRO A 252 13.70 0.75 -21.42
CA PRO A 252 14.41 0.47 -22.66
C PRO A 252 13.58 0.87 -23.89
N ASN A 253 14.18 1.59 -24.83
CA ASN A 253 13.53 1.89 -26.10
C ASN A 253 13.63 0.70 -27.04
N LEU A 254 12.52 0.36 -27.72
CA LEU A 254 12.58 -0.48 -28.92
C LEU A 254 13.45 0.26 -29.94
N LYS A 255 14.64 -0.26 -30.25
CA LYS A 255 15.42 0.23 -31.40
C LYS A 255 14.49 0.17 -32.61
N SER A 256 14.32 1.30 -33.30
CA SER A 256 13.71 1.32 -34.63
C SER A 256 14.61 0.49 -35.53
N GLY A 257 14.19 -0.74 -35.82
CA GLY A 257 14.75 -1.54 -36.90
C GLY A 257 14.42 -0.94 -38.25
#